data_AF-A0A965MLM6-F1
#
_entry.id   AF-A0A965MLM6-F1
#
_cell.length_a   1.000
_cell.length_b   1.000
_cell.length_c   1.000
_cell.angle_alpha   90.00
_cell.angle_beta   90.00
_cell.angle_gamma   90.00
#
_symmetry.space_group_name_H-M   'P 1'
#
loop_
_entity.id
_entity.type
_entity.pdbx_description
1 polymer ?
#
loop_
_entity_poly.entity_id
_entity_poly.type
_entity_poly.pdbx_seq_one_letter_code
_entity_poly.pdbx_strand_id
1 'polypeptide(L)'
;MLANTDKPNEVSISGFLSNPAASGVTGAIQLGTLTLTLPPNAPVAVSFKNLSVGSTVVADAALTLASSATAADGKYSLALADGSYGLAVTRAVGDGSTNHGITSADALAALKIAVGINPNTDPDGTGPLQTPMLSPYQVMAADVNRDGKVTSADALAILKMSVKLSDAPTPSWMFVEEKRDFWDEATKAFTLTRNAASWDSSINLALPSAASTNLVGVLKGDVNGSWTLPGAATIESTNPTYFKDLAQLIGVPADQWGIPPGG
;
A
#
# COMPACT_ATOMS: atom_id res chain seq x y z
N MET A 1 0.10 -0.26 30.92
CA MET A 1 1.47 -0.35 31.47
C MET A 1 1.36 -0.13 32.97
N LEU A 2 1.53 -1.17 33.80
CA LEU A 2 1.71 -1.00 35.24
C LEU A 2 3.19 -1.31 35.49
N ALA A 3 3.97 -0.27 35.75
CA ALA A 3 5.36 -0.43 36.16
C ALA A 3 5.40 -0.97 37.60
N ASN A 4 6.37 -1.84 37.86
CA ASN A 4 6.77 -2.20 39.22
C ASN A 4 7.35 -0.94 39.89
N THR A 5 7.14 -0.76 41.19
CA THR A 5 7.75 0.38 41.89
C THR A 5 9.25 0.10 42.04
N ASP A 6 10.10 1.09 41.78
CA ASP A 6 11.56 0.94 41.83
C ASP A 6 12.12 0.80 43.27
N LYS A 7 11.28 0.45 44.25
CA LYS A 7 11.61 0.39 45.67
C LYS A 7 11.14 -0.91 46.35
N PRO A 8 12.03 -1.63 47.06
CA PRO A 8 11.63 -2.75 47.90
C PRO A 8 10.66 -2.30 49.00
N ASN A 9 9.53 -3.01 49.16
CA ASN A 9 8.46 -2.80 50.16
C ASN A 9 7.40 -1.72 49.88
N GLU A 10 7.25 -1.24 48.64
CA GLU A 10 6.08 -0.43 48.24
C GLU A 10 5.07 -1.27 47.43
N VAL A 11 3.77 -1.10 47.70
CA VAL A 11 2.67 -1.68 46.89
C VAL A 11 2.00 -0.58 46.08
N SER A 12 2.04 -0.71 44.75
CA SER A 12 1.21 0.11 43.87
C SER A 12 -0.18 -0.51 43.75
N ILE A 13 -1.20 0.18 44.27
CA ILE A 13 -2.60 -0.19 44.11
C ILE A 13 -3.19 0.71 43.03
N SER A 14 -3.59 0.12 41.91
CA SER A 14 -4.31 0.82 40.84
C SER A 14 -5.72 0.24 40.71
N GLY A 15 -6.74 1.10 40.82
CA GLY A 15 -8.12 0.76 40.51
C GLY A 15 -8.44 1.11 39.06
N PHE A 16 -9.15 0.22 38.36
CA PHE A 16 -9.81 0.54 37.09
C PHE A 16 -11.32 0.36 37.26
N LEU A 17 -12.09 1.11 36.50
CA LEU A 17 -13.55 1.00 36.47
C LEU A 17 -13.90 -0.37 35.85
N SER A 18 -14.34 -1.33 36.66
CA SER A 18 -14.66 -2.70 36.20
C SER A 18 -16.06 -2.84 35.62
N ASN A 19 -16.88 -1.79 35.66
CA ASN A 19 -18.21 -1.78 35.08
C ASN A 19 -18.65 -0.35 34.70
N PRO A 20 -18.26 0.17 33.53
CA PRO A 20 -19.01 1.26 32.94
C PRO A 20 -20.38 0.71 32.53
N ALA A 21 -21.47 1.28 33.06
CA ALA A 21 -22.80 1.01 32.54
C ALA A 21 -22.83 1.45 31.06
N ALA A 22 -22.58 0.52 30.14
CA ALA A 22 -22.61 0.78 28.71
C ALA A 22 -23.99 0.37 28.17
N SER A 23 -25.00 1.17 28.47
CA SER A 23 -26.15 1.25 27.58
C SER A 23 -25.74 2.10 26.37
N GLY A 24 -25.81 1.52 25.17
CA GLY A 24 -25.81 2.31 23.93
C GLY A 24 -24.61 2.19 23.00
N VAL A 25 -23.84 1.09 23.00
CA VAL A 25 -22.89 0.86 21.89
C VAL A 25 -23.40 -0.20 20.92
N THR A 26 -23.70 0.25 19.70
CA THR A 26 -24.01 -0.60 18.55
C THR A 26 -22.96 -0.38 17.47
N GLY A 27 -22.33 -1.46 17.00
CA GLY A 27 -21.29 -1.43 15.96
C GLY A 27 -19.90 -1.78 16.48
N ALA A 28 -18.93 -1.80 15.57
CA ALA A 28 -17.53 -2.05 15.92
C ALA A 28 -16.95 -0.84 16.67
N ILE A 29 -16.32 -1.08 17.82
CA ILE A 29 -15.61 -0.06 18.61
C ILE A 29 -14.11 -0.34 18.53
N GLN A 30 -13.33 0.64 18.08
CA GLN A 30 -11.88 0.60 18.25
C GLN A 30 -11.52 0.89 19.71
N LEU A 31 -11.00 -0.12 20.42
CA LEU A 31 -10.58 0.01 21.82
C LEU A 31 -9.19 0.68 21.97
N GLY A 32 -8.40 0.69 20.89
CA GLY A 32 -7.07 1.27 20.83
C GLY A 32 -6.28 0.74 19.64
N THR A 33 -5.06 1.24 19.45
CA THR A 33 -4.11 0.74 18.44
C THR A 33 -2.91 0.14 19.16
N LEU A 34 -2.56 -1.10 18.83
CA LEU A 34 -1.35 -1.75 19.30
C LEU A 34 -0.32 -1.74 18.18
N THR A 35 0.80 -1.03 18.39
CA THR A 35 1.93 -1.00 17.46
C THR A 35 3.05 -1.86 18.01
N LEU A 36 3.46 -2.87 17.24
CA LEU A 36 4.57 -3.77 17.57
C LEU A 36 5.62 -3.70 16.46
N THR A 37 6.88 -3.44 16.84
CA THR A 37 8.01 -3.57 15.91
C THR A 37 8.59 -4.96 16.06
N LEU A 38 8.44 -5.79 15.03
CA LEU A 38 8.86 -7.18 15.06
C LEU A 38 10.15 -7.35 14.25
N PRO A 39 11.16 -8.07 14.77
CA PRO A 39 12.28 -8.47 13.93
C PRO A 39 11.79 -9.43 12.83
N PRO A 40 12.40 -9.41 11.62
CA PRO A 40 12.01 -10.30 10.53
C PRO A 40 12.09 -11.77 10.96
N ASN A 41 11.13 -12.57 10.50
CA ASN A 41 11.07 -14.02 10.72
C ASN A 41 10.86 -14.46 12.18
N ALA A 42 10.55 -13.55 13.11
CA ALA A 42 10.21 -13.91 14.48
C ALA A 42 8.73 -14.31 14.57
N PRO A 43 8.40 -15.49 15.12
CA PRO A 43 7.02 -15.83 15.41
C PRO A 43 6.51 -14.95 16.54
N VAL A 44 5.37 -14.28 16.33
CA VAL A 44 4.78 -13.39 17.33
C VAL A 44 3.31 -13.74 17.48
N ALA A 45 2.89 -13.92 18.72
CA ALA A 45 1.50 -14.12 19.07
C ALA A 45 1.04 -13.03 20.02
N VAL A 46 -0.07 -12.35 19.71
CA VAL A 46 -0.76 -11.46 20.63
C VAL A 46 -1.96 -12.21 21.18
N SER A 47 -1.91 -12.61 22.45
CA SER A 47 -3.00 -13.34 23.09
C SER A 47 -3.87 -12.42 23.93
N PHE A 48 -5.18 -12.48 23.71
CA PHE A 48 -6.22 -11.88 24.54
C PHE A 48 -6.73 -12.95 25.49
N LYS A 49 -6.52 -12.73 26.79
CA LYS A 49 -7.03 -13.61 27.84
C LYS A 49 -8.03 -12.88 28.71
N ASN A 50 -9.06 -13.60 29.17
CA ASN A 50 -10.12 -13.05 30.02
C ASN A 50 -10.86 -11.86 29.36
N LEU A 51 -11.05 -11.89 28.05
CA LEU A 51 -11.83 -10.86 27.36
C LEU A 51 -13.31 -11.01 27.75
N SER A 52 -13.99 -9.91 28.05
CA SER A 52 -15.43 -9.91 28.29
C SER A 52 -16.09 -8.73 27.58
N VAL A 53 -17.28 -8.96 27.04
CA VAL A 53 -18.13 -7.94 26.43
C VAL A 53 -19.44 -7.92 27.21
N GLY A 54 -19.60 -6.92 28.09
CA GLY A 54 -20.66 -6.92 29.10
C GLY A 54 -20.48 -8.08 30.08
N SER A 55 -21.52 -8.89 30.27
CA SER A 55 -21.47 -10.10 31.10
C SER A 55 -20.98 -11.35 30.38
N THR A 56 -20.71 -11.26 29.07
CA THR A 56 -20.28 -12.39 28.26
C THR A 56 -18.77 -12.53 28.31
N VAL A 57 -18.27 -13.63 28.84
CA VAL A 57 -16.85 -13.99 28.72
C VAL A 57 -16.60 -14.48 27.29
N VAL A 58 -15.67 -13.84 26.61
CA VAL A 58 -15.18 -14.24 25.29
C VAL A 58 -14.04 -15.23 25.50
N ALA A 59 -14.03 -16.30 24.71
CA ALA A 59 -12.96 -17.29 24.74
C ALA A 59 -11.60 -16.62 24.50
N ASP A 60 -10.55 -17.15 25.15
CA ASP A 60 -9.18 -16.74 24.88
C ASP A 60 -8.91 -16.80 23.37
N ALA A 61 -8.38 -15.71 22.83
CA ALA A 61 -8.09 -15.58 21.41
C ALA A 61 -6.62 -15.19 21.23
N ALA A 62 -5.97 -15.68 20.18
CA ALA A 62 -4.62 -15.28 19.82
C ALA A 62 -4.58 -14.79 18.37
N LEU A 63 -3.96 -13.64 18.14
CA LEU A 63 -3.55 -13.20 16.83
C LEU A 63 -2.17 -13.78 16.56
N THR A 64 -2.08 -14.70 15.59
CA THR A 64 -0.81 -15.23 15.09
C THR A 64 -0.30 -14.29 14.01
N LEU A 65 0.88 -13.72 14.22
CA LEU A 65 1.57 -12.89 13.23
C LEU A 65 2.76 -13.68 12.66
N ALA A 66 2.91 -13.61 11.34
CA ALA A 66 4.11 -14.02 10.64
C ALA A 66 4.71 -12.81 9.93
N SER A 67 6.03 -12.69 9.94
CA SER A 67 6.76 -11.70 9.18
C SER A 67 7.85 -12.38 8.36
N SER A 68 8.11 -11.85 7.17
CA SER A 68 9.20 -12.29 6.32
C SER A 68 9.76 -11.07 5.58
N ALA A 69 11.06 -11.08 5.32
CA ALA A 69 11.68 -10.13 4.40
C ALA A 69 11.77 -10.78 3.02
N THR A 70 11.62 -9.99 1.97
CA THR A 70 11.80 -10.49 0.60
C THR A 70 13.25 -10.91 0.36
N ALA A 71 13.44 -11.98 -0.41
CA ALA A 71 14.73 -12.31 -0.99
C ALA A 71 15.14 -11.28 -2.06
N ALA A 72 16.37 -11.39 -2.58
CA ALA A 72 16.89 -10.49 -3.61
C ALA A 72 16.09 -10.52 -4.93
N ASP A 73 15.34 -11.60 -5.18
CA ASP A 73 14.43 -11.75 -6.32
C ASP A 73 12.99 -11.26 -6.03
N GLY A 74 12.79 -10.59 -4.89
CA GLY A 74 11.49 -10.03 -4.48
C GLY A 74 10.51 -11.06 -3.90
N LYS A 75 10.86 -12.35 -3.84
CA LYS A 75 9.96 -13.38 -3.30
C LYS A 75 9.92 -13.36 -1.78
N TYR A 76 8.77 -13.71 -1.23
CA TYR A 76 8.56 -13.90 0.20
C TYR A 76 7.73 -15.17 0.44
N SER A 77 7.75 -15.66 1.67
CA SER A 77 6.89 -16.77 2.09
C SER A 77 6.49 -16.59 3.55
N LEU A 78 5.21 -16.83 3.85
CA LEU A 78 4.65 -16.78 5.19
C LEU A 78 3.97 -18.12 5.47
N ALA A 79 4.39 -18.79 6.54
CA ALA A 79 3.74 -20.01 7.01
C ALA A 79 2.55 -19.62 7.89
N LEU A 80 1.36 -19.55 7.30
CA LEU A 80 0.11 -19.20 7.95
C LEU A 80 -0.87 -20.39 7.90
N ALA A 81 -1.70 -20.51 8.94
CA ALA A 81 -2.80 -21.47 8.95
C ALA A 81 -3.99 -20.95 8.12
N ASP A 82 -4.99 -21.79 7.89
CA ASP A 82 -6.24 -21.36 7.26
C ASP A 82 -6.92 -20.27 8.09
N GLY A 83 -7.38 -19.20 7.44
CA GLY A 83 -7.96 -18.04 8.12
C GLY A 83 -7.94 -16.76 7.30
N SER A 84 -8.41 -15.67 7.91
CA SER A 84 -8.41 -14.32 7.31
C SER A 84 -7.33 -13.46 7.96
N TYR A 85 -6.52 -12.82 7.13
CA TYR A 85 -5.36 -12.03 7.54
C TYR A 85 -5.35 -10.67 6.86
N GLY A 86 -4.97 -9.63 7.61
CA GLY A 86 -4.54 -8.37 7.03
C GLY A 86 -3.03 -8.39 6.81
N LEU A 87 -2.58 -8.05 5.61
CA LEU A 87 -1.15 -7.97 5.29
C LEU A 87 -0.66 -6.52 5.45
N ALA A 88 0.39 -6.34 6.24
CA ALA A 88 1.10 -5.08 6.35
C ALA A 88 2.46 -5.20 5.68
N VAL A 89 2.73 -4.34 4.70
CA VAL A 89 4.00 -4.33 3.96
C VAL A 89 4.66 -2.98 4.10
N THR A 90 5.96 -3.01 4.41
CA THR A 90 6.77 -1.80 4.58
C THR A 90 8.06 -1.94 3.79
N ARG A 91 8.50 -0.83 3.20
CA ARG A 91 9.79 -0.71 2.53
C ARG A 91 10.38 0.65 2.88
N ALA A 92 11.66 0.68 3.23
CA ALA A 92 12.38 1.93 3.44
C ALA A 92 12.64 2.62 2.09
N VAL A 93 12.59 3.94 2.08
CA VAL A 93 12.85 4.76 0.87
C VAL A 93 14.35 4.94 0.61
N GLY A 94 15.21 4.77 1.63
CA GLY A 94 16.65 4.97 1.55
C GLY A 94 17.43 3.79 0.98
N ASP A 95 17.14 3.40 -0.26
CA ASP A 95 17.79 2.26 -0.94
C ASP A 95 19.01 2.64 -1.80
N GLY A 96 19.48 3.88 -1.69
CA GLY A 96 20.64 4.38 -2.44
C GLY A 96 20.33 4.89 -3.84
N SER A 97 19.06 4.90 -4.27
CA SER A 97 18.66 5.56 -5.52
C SER A 97 18.78 7.09 -5.41
N THR A 98 19.32 7.72 -6.46
CA THR A 98 19.39 9.18 -6.56
C THR A 98 17.98 9.77 -6.55
N ASN A 99 17.69 10.62 -5.56
CA ASN A 99 16.40 11.29 -5.39
C ASN A 99 15.18 10.38 -5.20
N HIS A 100 15.41 9.09 -4.91
CA HIS A 100 14.34 8.09 -4.84
C HIS A 100 13.58 7.94 -6.16
N GLY A 101 14.18 8.26 -7.32
CA GLY A 101 13.46 8.28 -8.60
C GLY A 101 12.51 9.47 -8.78
N ILE A 102 12.26 10.27 -7.73
CA ILE A 102 11.36 11.42 -7.80
C ILE A 102 12.08 12.60 -8.43
N THR A 103 11.60 13.11 -9.56
CA THR A 103 12.26 14.17 -10.34
C THR A 103 11.28 15.28 -10.72
N SER A 104 11.77 16.32 -11.38
CA SER A 104 10.91 17.36 -11.96
C SER A 104 10.01 16.83 -13.09
N ALA A 105 10.36 15.70 -13.71
CA ALA A 105 9.50 15.04 -14.69
C ALA A 105 8.21 14.51 -14.04
N ASP A 106 8.28 14.04 -12.79
CA ASP A 106 7.12 13.60 -12.02
C ASP A 106 6.20 14.76 -11.65
N ALA A 107 6.79 15.90 -11.27
CA ALA A 107 6.02 17.11 -11.03
C ALA A 107 5.26 17.57 -12.28
N LEU A 108 5.90 17.46 -13.47
CA LEU A 108 5.24 17.75 -14.74
C LEU A 108 4.12 16.73 -15.05
N ALA A 109 4.37 15.43 -14.81
CA ALA A 109 3.36 14.39 -15.00
C ALA A 109 2.13 14.62 -14.10
N ALA A 110 2.35 14.91 -12.81
CA ALA A 110 1.28 15.28 -11.88
C ALA A 110 0.53 16.54 -12.33
N LEU A 111 1.23 17.56 -12.85
CA LEU A 111 0.58 18.76 -13.36
C LEU A 111 -0.31 18.46 -14.58
N LYS A 112 0.16 17.62 -15.51
CA LYS A 112 -0.65 17.15 -16.65
C LYS A 112 -1.90 16.43 -16.16
N ILE A 113 -1.77 15.49 -15.23
CA ILE A 113 -2.92 14.79 -14.62
C ILE A 113 -3.89 15.79 -13.99
N ALA A 114 -3.38 16.75 -13.20
CA ALA A 114 -4.19 17.76 -12.51
C ALA A 114 -4.99 18.66 -13.46
N VAL A 115 -4.55 18.84 -14.71
CA VAL A 115 -5.28 19.60 -15.74
C VAL A 115 -6.01 18.71 -16.75
N GLY A 116 -5.99 17.38 -16.58
CA GLY A 116 -6.75 16.42 -17.39
C GLY A 116 -6.04 16.01 -18.67
N ILE A 117 -4.73 16.18 -18.73
CA ILE A 117 -3.87 15.74 -19.82
C ILE A 117 -3.25 14.40 -19.42
N ASN A 118 -3.28 13.42 -20.32
CA ASN A 118 -2.58 12.16 -20.13
C ASN A 118 -1.05 12.42 -20.04
N PRO A 119 -0.37 12.04 -18.94
CA PRO A 119 1.06 12.27 -18.79
C PRO A 119 1.92 11.38 -19.69
N ASN A 120 1.38 10.25 -20.17
CA ASN A 120 2.11 9.23 -20.89
C ASN A 120 2.44 9.67 -22.31
N THR A 121 3.60 9.23 -22.79
CA THR A 121 4.06 9.48 -24.16
C THR A 121 3.63 8.35 -25.08
N ASP A 122 3.43 8.68 -26.34
CA ASP A 122 3.31 7.69 -27.40
C ASP A 122 4.64 6.90 -27.51
N PRO A 123 4.64 5.57 -27.32
CA PRO A 123 5.86 4.77 -27.30
C PRO A 123 6.54 4.61 -28.67
N ASP A 124 5.80 4.74 -29.79
CA ASP A 124 6.36 4.55 -31.15
C ASP A 124 5.98 5.66 -32.16
N GLY A 125 5.19 6.64 -31.72
CA GLY A 125 4.92 7.89 -32.40
C GLY A 125 3.91 7.79 -33.55
N THR A 126 4.31 7.19 -34.67
CA THR A 126 3.39 6.93 -35.81
C THR A 126 3.19 5.44 -36.07
N GLY A 127 3.70 4.61 -35.16
CA GLY A 127 3.57 3.16 -35.24
C GLY A 127 2.21 2.67 -34.74
N PRO A 128 2.05 1.35 -34.60
CA PRO A 128 0.79 0.75 -34.20
C PRO A 128 0.46 0.87 -32.71
N LEU A 129 1.45 1.18 -31.86
CA LEU A 129 1.21 1.29 -30.42
C LEU A 129 0.46 2.58 -30.10
N GLN A 130 -0.42 2.49 -29.10
CA GLN A 130 -1.17 3.65 -28.62
C GLN A 130 -0.54 4.20 -27.35
N THR A 131 -0.74 5.49 -27.09
CA THR A 131 -0.37 6.09 -25.80
C THR A 131 -1.11 5.35 -24.67
N PRO A 132 -0.40 4.78 -23.67
CA PRO A 132 -1.06 4.11 -22.55
C PRO A 132 -2.03 5.05 -21.83
N MET A 133 -3.17 4.52 -21.40
CA MET A 133 -4.09 5.23 -20.52
C MET A 133 -3.39 5.68 -19.22
N LEU A 134 -3.96 6.68 -18.56
CA LEU A 134 -3.49 7.07 -17.23
C LEU A 134 -3.68 5.89 -16.27
N SER A 135 -2.56 5.34 -15.78
CA SER A 135 -2.60 4.18 -14.88
C SER A 135 -3.11 4.59 -13.48
N PRO A 136 -3.90 3.72 -12.82
CA PRO A 136 -4.28 3.90 -11.41
C PRO A 136 -3.09 4.15 -10.48
N TYR A 137 -1.95 3.49 -10.73
CA TYR A 137 -0.75 3.64 -9.91
C TYR A 137 -0.11 5.03 -10.07
N GLN A 138 -0.24 5.67 -11.23
CA GLN A 138 0.20 7.05 -11.43
C GLN A 138 -0.68 8.04 -10.66
N VAL A 139 -1.99 7.79 -10.59
CA VAL A 139 -2.91 8.59 -9.77
C VAL A 139 -2.56 8.47 -8.29
N MET A 140 -2.29 7.26 -7.80
CA MET A 140 -1.84 7.01 -6.43
C MET A 140 -0.51 7.70 -6.12
N ALA A 141 0.46 7.60 -7.03
CA ALA A 141 1.76 8.25 -6.87
C ALA A 141 1.64 9.78 -6.87
N ALA A 142 0.70 10.32 -7.65
CA ALA A 142 0.49 11.75 -7.80
C ALA A 142 -0.27 12.40 -6.63
N ASP A 143 -1.23 11.72 -5.97
CA ASP A 143 -1.92 12.22 -4.77
C ASP A 143 -1.01 12.15 -3.53
N VAL A 144 -0.02 13.05 -3.48
CA VAL A 144 1.03 13.02 -2.44
C VAL A 144 0.56 13.53 -1.09
N ASN A 145 -0.48 14.38 -1.09
CA ASN A 145 -1.10 14.93 0.11
C ASN A 145 -2.22 14.02 0.66
N ARG A 146 -2.69 13.04 -0.13
CA ARG A 146 -3.76 12.07 0.18
C ARG A 146 -5.12 12.70 0.45
N ASP A 147 -5.45 13.75 -0.27
CA ASP A 147 -6.76 14.41 -0.20
C ASP A 147 -7.81 13.76 -1.12
N GLY A 148 -7.42 12.73 -1.88
CA GLY A 148 -8.28 11.99 -2.79
C GLY A 148 -8.41 12.66 -4.15
N LYS A 149 -7.57 13.64 -4.48
CA LYS A 149 -7.51 14.29 -5.79
C LYS A 149 -6.06 14.51 -6.21
N VAL A 150 -5.86 14.69 -7.51
CA VAL A 150 -4.57 15.13 -8.06
C VAL A 150 -4.73 16.56 -8.55
N THR A 151 -4.03 17.47 -7.91
CA THR A 151 -4.12 18.91 -8.15
C THR A 151 -2.75 19.54 -8.40
N SER A 152 -2.71 20.84 -8.69
CA SER A 152 -1.45 21.58 -8.76
C SER A 152 -0.71 21.65 -7.42
N ALA A 153 -1.39 21.47 -6.29
CA ALA A 153 -0.75 21.40 -4.98
C ALA A 153 0.14 20.16 -4.87
N ASP A 154 -0.31 19.04 -5.43
CA ASP A 154 0.47 17.80 -5.50
C ASP A 154 1.68 17.92 -6.41
N ALA A 155 1.51 18.51 -7.59
CA ALA A 155 2.61 18.78 -8.51
C ALA A 155 3.69 19.67 -7.86
N LEU A 156 3.28 20.71 -7.13
CA LEU A 156 4.20 21.55 -6.36
C LEU A 156 4.92 20.73 -5.28
N ALA A 157 4.18 19.92 -4.52
CA ALA A 157 4.75 19.08 -3.48
C ALA A 157 5.79 18.09 -4.05
N ILE A 158 5.52 17.46 -5.19
CA ILE A 158 6.48 16.59 -5.89
C ILE A 158 7.69 17.38 -6.36
N LEU A 159 7.52 18.60 -6.87
CA LEU A 159 8.65 19.45 -7.22
C LEU A 159 9.54 19.73 -6.00
N LYS A 160 8.94 20.04 -4.83
CA LYS A 160 9.67 20.20 -3.58
C LYS A 160 10.42 18.93 -3.17
N MET A 161 9.79 17.76 -3.34
CA MET A 161 10.43 16.45 -3.10
C MET A 161 11.63 16.26 -4.03
N SER A 162 11.50 16.60 -5.31
CA SER A 162 12.56 16.47 -6.31
C SER A 162 13.79 17.35 -6.05
N VAL A 163 13.63 18.47 -5.35
CA VAL A 163 14.76 19.36 -4.97
C VAL A 163 15.09 19.26 -3.48
N LYS A 164 14.48 18.32 -2.75
CA LYS A 164 14.71 18.04 -1.32
C LYS A 164 14.54 19.25 -0.42
N LEU A 165 13.51 20.07 -0.65
CA LEU A 165 13.20 21.15 0.29
C LEU A 165 12.78 20.57 1.65
N SER A 166 13.10 21.29 2.73
CA SER A 166 12.84 20.85 4.10
C SER A 166 11.34 20.71 4.43
N ASP A 167 10.49 21.41 3.69
CA ASP A 167 9.03 21.37 3.81
C ASP A 167 8.37 20.43 2.77
N ALA A 168 9.17 19.66 2.02
CA ALA A 168 8.64 18.66 1.11
C ALA A 168 7.98 17.51 1.88
N PRO A 169 6.87 16.94 1.38
CA PRO A 169 6.33 15.72 1.95
C PRO A 169 7.37 14.59 1.96
N THR A 170 7.36 13.78 3.01
CA THR A 170 8.24 12.61 3.07
C THR A 170 7.79 11.58 2.02
N PRO A 171 8.71 11.09 1.18
CA PRO A 171 8.39 9.99 0.28
C PRO A 171 8.05 8.73 1.08
N SER A 172 7.16 7.91 0.55
CA SER A 172 6.78 6.64 1.20
C SER A 172 6.28 5.64 0.16
N TRP A 173 6.53 4.36 0.44
CA TRP A 173 5.99 3.26 -0.34
C TRP A 173 4.55 2.98 0.04
N MET A 174 3.75 2.66 -0.98
CA MET A 174 2.40 2.15 -0.86
C MET A 174 2.36 0.82 -1.58
N PHE A 175 1.53 -0.11 -1.10
CA PHE A 175 1.43 -1.44 -1.66
C PHE A 175 -0.02 -1.74 -2.02
N VAL A 176 -0.20 -2.38 -3.16
CA VAL A 176 -1.51 -2.76 -3.70
C VAL A 176 -1.39 -4.19 -4.19
N GLU A 177 -2.45 -5.00 -4.05
CA GLU A 177 -2.48 -6.32 -4.66
C GLU A 177 -2.34 -6.19 -6.17
N GLU A 178 -1.45 -7.00 -6.76
CA GLU A 178 -1.20 -6.97 -8.20
C GLU A 178 -2.47 -7.26 -9.02
N LYS A 179 -3.35 -8.10 -8.48
CA LYS A 179 -4.64 -8.47 -9.07
C LYS A 179 -5.79 -7.53 -8.69
N ARG A 180 -5.50 -6.38 -8.07
CA ARG A 180 -6.55 -5.42 -7.73
C ARG A 180 -7.19 -4.92 -9.02
N ASP A 181 -8.52 -5.01 -9.06
CA ASP A 181 -9.31 -4.51 -10.16
C ASP A 181 -9.60 -3.02 -9.95
N PHE A 182 -9.14 -2.20 -10.89
CA PHE A 182 -9.45 -0.78 -10.95
C PHE A 182 -10.27 -0.43 -12.18
N TRP A 183 -10.69 -1.40 -12.98
CA TRP A 183 -11.41 -1.16 -14.22
C TRP A 183 -12.91 -1.18 -13.98
N ASP A 184 -13.62 -0.25 -14.61
CA ASP A 184 -15.09 -0.28 -14.69
C ASP A 184 -15.46 -0.73 -16.11
N GLU A 185 -16.02 -1.93 -16.24
CA GLU A 185 -16.38 -2.49 -17.53
C GLU A 185 -17.55 -1.78 -18.20
N ALA A 186 -18.40 -1.10 -17.44
CA ALA A 186 -19.55 -0.37 -17.98
C ALA A 186 -19.10 0.95 -18.61
N THR A 187 -18.19 1.67 -17.94
CA THR A 187 -17.69 2.96 -18.45
C THR A 187 -16.43 2.85 -19.30
N LYS A 188 -15.78 1.67 -19.32
CA LYS A 188 -14.51 1.43 -20.00
C LYS A 188 -13.43 2.42 -19.56
N ALA A 189 -13.36 2.64 -18.25
CA ALA A 189 -12.41 3.56 -17.64
C ALA A 189 -11.89 3.01 -16.31
N PHE A 190 -10.72 3.48 -15.90
CA PHE A 190 -10.24 3.23 -14.55
C PHE A 190 -11.05 4.03 -13.53
N THR A 191 -11.34 3.39 -12.40
CA THR A 191 -12.06 3.94 -11.24
C THR A 191 -11.26 5.04 -10.54
N LEU A 192 -9.93 4.92 -10.53
CA LEU A 192 -9.03 5.96 -10.03
C LEU A 192 -8.81 7.03 -11.09
N THR A 193 -9.12 8.28 -10.72
CA THR A 193 -8.98 9.45 -11.59
C THR A 193 -8.39 10.63 -10.82
N ARG A 194 -8.01 11.70 -11.52
CA ARG A 194 -7.60 12.98 -10.90
C ARG A 194 -8.61 13.55 -9.88
N ASN A 195 -9.88 13.19 -9.96
CA ASN A 195 -10.93 13.70 -9.07
C ASN A 195 -11.41 12.65 -8.05
N ALA A 196 -10.90 11.43 -8.16
CA ALA A 196 -11.21 10.29 -7.31
C ALA A 196 -9.93 9.44 -7.18
N ALA A 197 -8.97 9.92 -6.40
CA ALA A 197 -7.66 9.31 -6.19
C ALA A 197 -7.59 8.46 -4.91
N SER A 198 -8.65 8.39 -4.12
CA SER A 198 -8.71 7.55 -2.91
C SER A 198 -8.98 6.09 -3.26
N TRP A 199 -8.30 5.18 -2.56
CA TRP A 199 -8.53 3.73 -2.64
C TRP A 199 -8.42 3.09 -1.26
N ASP A 200 -8.98 1.89 -1.12
CA ASP A 200 -8.73 1.06 0.05
C ASP A 200 -7.33 0.44 -0.04
N SER A 201 -6.45 0.87 0.87
CA SER A 201 -5.07 0.38 1.01
C SER A 201 -4.95 -0.85 1.91
N SER A 202 -6.05 -1.35 2.46
CA SER A 202 -6.07 -2.62 3.18
C SER A 202 -5.81 -3.77 2.20
N ILE A 203 -4.92 -4.68 2.60
CA ILE A 203 -4.64 -5.92 1.87
C ILE A 203 -5.15 -7.06 2.72
N ASN A 204 -6.16 -7.78 2.24
CA ASN A 204 -6.80 -8.86 2.97
C ASN A 204 -6.59 -10.18 2.25
N LEU A 205 -6.16 -11.19 3.00
CA LEU A 205 -5.90 -12.54 2.50
C LEU A 205 -6.85 -13.52 3.20
N ALA A 206 -7.56 -14.32 2.40
CA ALA A 206 -8.35 -15.44 2.89
C ALA A 206 -7.67 -16.75 2.47
N LEU A 207 -7.13 -17.49 3.42
CA LEU A 207 -6.49 -18.79 3.18
C LEU A 207 -7.49 -19.94 3.36
N PRO A 208 -7.38 -21.01 2.53
CA PRO A 208 -6.30 -21.25 1.56
C PRO A 208 -6.54 -20.62 0.17
N SER A 209 -7.68 -19.94 -0.07
CA SER A 209 -8.03 -19.40 -1.39
C SER A 209 -7.03 -18.41 -1.99
N ALA A 210 -6.30 -17.66 -1.15
CA ALA A 210 -5.29 -16.68 -1.55
C ALA A 210 -3.87 -17.17 -1.23
N ALA A 211 -3.55 -18.42 -1.57
CA ALA A 211 -2.24 -19.04 -1.28
C ALA A 211 -1.03 -18.32 -1.91
N SER A 212 -1.27 -17.50 -2.94
CA SER A 212 -0.26 -16.59 -3.51
C SER A 212 -0.87 -15.22 -3.77
N THR A 213 -0.13 -14.18 -3.43
CA THR A 213 -0.50 -12.79 -3.71
C THR A 213 0.78 -12.03 -4.04
N ASN A 214 0.81 -11.43 -5.22
CA ASN A 214 1.85 -10.49 -5.59
C ASN A 214 1.40 -9.07 -5.23
N LEU A 215 2.36 -8.18 -5.00
CA LEU A 215 2.10 -6.80 -4.65
C LEU A 215 2.81 -5.87 -5.60
N VAL A 216 2.14 -4.79 -5.97
CA VAL A 216 2.71 -3.66 -6.70
C VAL A 216 3.11 -2.59 -5.67
N GLY A 217 4.38 -2.21 -5.69
CA GLY A 217 4.89 -1.10 -4.90
C GLY A 217 4.75 0.21 -5.67
N VAL A 218 4.08 1.20 -5.09
CA VAL A 218 3.94 2.54 -5.64
C VAL A 218 4.70 3.52 -4.75
N LEU A 219 5.70 4.20 -5.32
CA LEU A 219 6.43 5.24 -4.59
C LEU A 219 5.69 6.56 -4.72
N LYS A 220 5.28 7.12 -3.59
CA LYS A 220 4.61 8.41 -3.54
C LYS A 220 5.52 9.51 -4.10
N GLY A 221 5.07 10.15 -5.18
CA GLY A 221 5.78 11.19 -5.92
C GLY A 221 6.57 10.73 -7.14
N ASP A 222 6.74 9.43 -7.38
CA ASP A 222 7.30 8.88 -8.62
C ASP A 222 6.15 8.54 -9.59
N VAL A 223 5.67 9.56 -10.31
CA VAL A 223 4.45 9.52 -11.12
C VAL A 223 4.68 8.90 -12.48
N ASN A 224 5.89 9.01 -13.01
CA ASN A 224 6.26 8.37 -14.27
C ASN A 224 6.83 6.95 -14.09
N GLY A 225 6.96 6.46 -12.85
CA GLY A 225 7.46 5.13 -12.55
C GLY A 225 8.94 4.94 -12.89
N SER A 226 9.74 6.01 -12.79
CA SER A 226 11.16 5.99 -13.15
C SER A 226 12.05 5.38 -12.07
N TRP A 227 11.53 5.14 -10.87
CA TRP A 227 12.28 4.42 -9.84
C TRP A 227 12.58 3.00 -10.28
N THR A 228 13.85 2.61 -10.15
CA THR A 228 14.32 1.24 -10.41
C THR A 228 15.18 0.78 -9.25
N LEU A 229 15.08 -0.49 -8.88
CA LEU A 229 16.02 -1.10 -7.93
C LEU A 229 17.36 -1.38 -8.64
N PRO A 230 18.48 -0.76 -8.23
CA PRO A 230 19.77 -1.03 -8.86
C PRO A 230 20.13 -2.52 -8.80
N GLY A 231 20.46 -3.11 -9.94
CA GLY A 231 20.84 -4.52 -10.05
C GLY A 231 19.70 -5.54 -10.06
N ALA A 232 18.43 -5.09 -10.03
CA ALA A 232 17.28 -5.96 -10.25
C ALA A 232 16.90 -6.02 -11.73
N ALA A 233 16.54 -7.21 -12.21
CA ALA A 233 15.88 -7.37 -13.50
C ALA A 233 14.42 -6.92 -13.37
N THR A 234 13.89 -6.25 -14.39
CA THR A 234 12.45 -5.99 -14.47
C THR A 234 11.73 -7.26 -14.91
N ILE A 235 10.47 -7.44 -14.50
CA ILE A 235 9.73 -8.66 -14.85
C ILE A 235 9.59 -8.79 -16.37
N GLU A 236 9.43 -7.67 -17.09
CA GLU A 236 9.31 -7.58 -18.54
C GLU A 236 10.59 -8.02 -19.26
N SER A 237 11.76 -7.87 -18.63
CA SER A 237 13.03 -8.35 -19.20
C SER A 237 13.15 -9.87 -19.18
N THR A 238 12.44 -10.55 -18.27
CA THR A 238 12.49 -12.01 -18.08
C THR A 238 11.23 -12.73 -18.59
N ASN A 239 10.09 -12.04 -18.54
CA ASN A 239 8.81 -12.47 -19.06
C ASN A 239 8.06 -11.28 -19.70
N PRO A 240 8.30 -11.01 -20.99
CA PRO A 240 7.72 -9.85 -21.69
C PRO A 240 6.19 -9.86 -21.79
N THR A 241 5.52 -11.02 -21.63
CA THR A 241 4.06 -11.13 -21.72
C THR A 241 3.37 -11.09 -20.37
N TYR A 242 4.13 -11.06 -19.27
CA TYR A 242 3.60 -11.21 -17.90
C TYR A 242 2.37 -10.34 -17.62
N PHE A 243 2.46 -9.03 -17.84
CA PHE A 243 1.35 -8.11 -17.57
C PHE A 243 0.20 -8.22 -18.56
N LYS A 244 0.43 -8.70 -19.79
CA LYS A 244 -0.64 -8.96 -20.75
C LYS A 244 -1.43 -10.22 -20.37
N ASP A 245 -0.73 -11.27 -19.99
CA ASP A 245 -1.33 -12.50 -19.52
C ASP A 245 -2.11 -12.25 -18.22
N LEU A 246 -1.58 -11.41 -17.34
CA LEU A 246 -2.26 -10.97 -16.12
C LEU A 246 -3.50 -10.13 -16.42
N ALA A 247 -3.39 -9.16 -17.33
CA ALA A 247 -4.50 -8.33 -17.79
C ALA A 247 -5.66 -9.20 -18.30
N GLN A 248 -5.34 -10.19 -19.13
CA GLN A 248 -6.32 -11.16 -19.63
C GLN A 248 -6.92 -12.02 -18.52
N LEU A 249 -6.10 -12.45 -17.54
CA LEU A 249 -6.56 -13.28 -16.42
C LEU A 249 -7.60 -12.57 -15.56
N ILE A 250 -7.41 -11.27 -15.29
CA ILE A 250 -8.30 -10.50 -14.40
C ILE A 250 -9.32 -9.64 -15.15
N GLY A 251 -9.27 -9.58 -16.48
CA GLY A 251 -10.27 -8.89 -17.31
C GLY A 251 -10.09 -7.38 -17.43
N VAL A 252 -8.88 -6.86 -17.21
CA VAL A 252 -8.57 -5.42 -17.24
C VAL A 252 -7.61 -5.08 -18.40
N PRO A 253 -7.50 -3.83 -18.85
CA PRO A 253 -6.47 -3.43 -19.81
C PRO A 253 -5.06 -3.44 -19.20
N ALA A 254 -4.06 -3.82 -20.01
CA ALA A 254 -2.65 -3.86 -19.59
C ALA A 254 -2.07 -2.47 -19.23
N ASP A 255 -2.73 -1.40 -19.70
CA ASP A 255 -2.48 -0.01 -19.33
C ASP A 255 -2.51 0.22 -17.81
N GLN A 256 -3.17 -0.66 -17.04
CA GLN A 256 -3.15 -0.60 -15.58
C GLN A 256 -1.72 -0.60 -15.03
N TRP A 257 -0.82 -1.38 -15.65
CA TRP A 257 0.60 -1.45 -15.31
C TRP A 257 1.48 -0.59 -16.23
N GLY A 258 0.88 0.34 -16.99
CA GLY A 258 1.60 1.22 -17.92
C GLY A 258 2.03 0.55 -19.22
N ILE A 259 1.52 -0.66 -19.52
CA ILE A 259 1.85 -1.37 -20.75
C ILE A 259 0.97 -0.86 -21.89
N PRO A 260 1.54 -0.38 -23.01
CA PRO A 260 0.77 0.15 -24.14
C PRO A 260 -0.17 -0.88 -24.80
N PRO A 261 -1.34 -0.46 -25.31
CA PRO A 261 -2.19 -1.29 -26.16
C PRO A 261 -1.49 -1.64 -27.47
N GLY A 262 -1.73 -2.85 -27.99
CA GLY A 262 -1.30 -3.28 -29.32
C GLY A 262 0.12 -3.86 -29.40
N GLY A 263 0.82 -3.99 -28.27
CA GLY A 263 2.13 -4.64 -28.19
C GLY A 263 2.08 -6.15 -28.16
#